data_AF-A0AAD2AZB1-F1
#
_entry.id   AF-A0AAD2AZB1-F1
#
_cell.length_a   1.000
_cell.length_b   1.000
_cell.length_c   1.000
_cell.angle_alpha   90.00
_cell.angle_beta   90.00
_cell.angle_gamma   90.00
#
_symmetry.space_group_name_H-M   'P 1'
#
loop_
_entity.id
_entity.type
_entity.pdbx_description
1 polymer ?
#
loop_
_entity_poly.entity_id
_entity_poly.type
_entity_poly.pdbx_seq_one_letter_code
_entity_poly.pdbx_strand_id
1 'polypeptide(L)'
;MLTHDELSFCISKQYPHLTHGVHFWVCHTVSRETGAQIEPARIAAWHAPEPEPTEEEMQALVRKHGDAARTHIAARDARIERDRRLTEADALVYKAMDAGDTEGMRLAGQYRQALRDVTSLPGFPLDFTWPNPPDAA
;
A
#
# COMPACT_ATOMS: atom_id res chain seq x y z
N MET A 1 -14.92 -2.90 1.34
CA MET A 1 -15.01 -1.81 0.35
C MET A 1 -13.96 -2.08 -0.71
N LEU A 2 -14.31 -2.10 -2.00
CA LEU A 2 -13.34 -2.29 -3.08
C LEU A 2 -12.66 -0.95 -3.37
N THR A 3 -11.33 -0.88 -3.29
CA THR A 3 -10.59 0.37 -3.51
C THR A 3 -10.30 0.61 -4.99
N HIS A 4 -9.94 1.86 -5.34
CA HIS A 4 -9.51 2.22 -6.69
C HIS A 4 -8.37 1.31 -7.18
N ASP A 5 -7.33 1.17 -6.36
CA ASP A 5 -6.13 0.42 -6.72
C ASP A 5 -6.39 -1.08 -6.82
N GLU A 6 -7.26 -1.60 -5.95
CA GLU A 6 -7.69 -3.00 -6.03
C GLU A 6 -8.41 -3.29 -7.34
N LEU A 7 -9.35 -2.41 -7.74
CA LEU A 7 -10.08 -2.57 -8.99
C LEU A 7 -9.17 -2.43 -10.21
N SER A 8 -8.27 -1.45 -10.21
CA SER A 8 -7.29 -1.27 -11.27
C SER A 8 -6.38 -2.50 -11.43
N PHE A 9 -5.91 -3.07 -10.31
CA PHE A 9 -5.11 -4.30 -10.32
C PHE A 9 -5.90 -5.46 -10.90
N CYS A 10 -7.14 -5.61 -10.44
CA CYS A 10 -8.08 -6.63 -10.87
C CYS A 10 -8.27 -6.60 -12.40
N ILE A 11 -8.56 -5.42 -12.98
CA ILE A 11 -8.71 -5.25 -14.43
C ILE A 11 -7.40 -5.57 -15.16
N SER A 12 -6.26 -5.10 -14.64
CA SER A 12 -4.95 -5.34 -15.24
C SER A 12 -4.54 -6.83 -15.24
N LYS A 13 -5.09 -7.66 -14.35
CA LYS A 13 -4.88 -9.11 -14.37
C LYS A 13 -5.70 -9.82 -15.45
N GLN A 14 -6.90 -9.34 -15.71
CA GLN A 14 -7.75 -9.91 -16.76
C GLN A 14 -7.35 -9.42 -18.15
N TYR A 15 -6.90 -8.17 -18.25
CA TYR A 15 -6.48 -7.52 -19.50
C TYR A 15 -5.04 -6.98 -19.40
N PRO A 16 -4.01 -7.85 -19.45
CA PRO A 16 -2.61 -7.44 -19.21
C PRO A 16 -2.04 -6.45 -20.24
N HIS A 17 -2.69 -6.34 -21.40
CA HIS A 17 -2.29 -5.43 -22.47
C HIS A 17 -2.95 -4.04 -22.34
N LEU A 18 -3.95 -3.88 -21.47
CA LEU A 18 -4.58 -2.61 -21.18
C LEU A 18 -3.82 -1.87 -20.08
N THR A 19 -3.85 -0.55 -20.14
CA THR A 19 -3.13 0.34 -19.22
C THR A 19 -4.12 1.27 -18.54
N HIS A 20 -4.16 1.22 -17.21
CA HIS A 20 -4.95 2.14 -16.40
C HIS A 20 -4.54 3.60 -16.67
N GLY A 21 -5.52 4.50 -16.77
CA GLY A 21 -5.32 5.92 -17.12
C GLY A 21 -5.15 6.18 -18.62
N VAL A 22 -5.09 5.14 -19.45
CA VAL A 22 -5.07 5.25 -20.92
C VAL A 22 -6.30 4.57 -21.51
N HIS A 23 -6.42 3.27 -21.26
CA HIS A 23 -7.47 2.44 -21.86
C HIS A 23 -8.71 2.34 -20.98
N PHE A 24 -8.55 2.48 -19.66
CA PHE A 24 -9.66 2.49 -18.72
C PHE A 24 -9.31 3.33 -17.50
N TRP A 25 -10.32 3.94 -16.91
CA TRP A 25 -10.18 4.85 -15.77
C TRP A 25 -11.07 4.33 -14.64
N VAL A 26 -10.53 4.26 -13.43
CA VAL A 26 -11.28 3.86 -12.24
C VAL A 26 -11.59 5.09 -11.39
N CYS A 27 -12.77 5.12 -10.77
CA CYS A 27 -13.12 6.15 -9.79
C CYS A 27 -13.82 5.54 -8.57
N HIS A 28 -13.90 6.32 -7.50
CA HIS A 28 -14.77 6.05 -6.36
C HIS A 28 -15.27 7.40 -5.81
N THR A 29 -16.37 7.36 -5.09
CA THR A 29 -16.90 8.55 -4.42
C THR A 29 -16.19 8.75 -3.09
N VAL A 30 -15.78 9.98 -2.79
CA VAL A 30 -15.15 10.37 -1.52
C VAL A 30 -16.04 11.32 -0.73
N SER A 31 -15.95 11.24 0.59
CA SER A 31 -16.55 12.24 1.49
C SER A 31 -15.87 13.60 1.30
N ARG A 32 -16.67 14.66 1.15
CA ARG A 32 -16.14 16.03 1.08
C ARG A 32 -15.57 16.53 2.40
N GLU A 33 -15.98 15.94 3.51
CA GLU A 33 -15.54 16.35 4.85
C GLU A 33 -14.23 15.66 5.25
N THR A 34 -14.14 14.36 5.02
CA THR A 34 -13.02 13.53 5.51
C THR A 34 -12.04 13.12 4.42
N GLY A 35 -12.40 13.26 3.14
CA GLY A 35 -11.63 12.72 2.02
C GLY A 35 -11.65 11.20 1.91
N ALA A 36 -12.33 10.50 2.82
CA ALA A 36 -12.38 9.04 2.82
C ALA A 36 -13.27 8.50 1.70
N GLN A 37 -12.91 7.35 1.13
CA GLN A 37 -13.75 6.62 0.19
C GLN A 37 -15.05 6.16 0.87
N ILE A 38 -16.20 6.47 0.27
CA ILE A 38 -17.53 6.14 0.81
C ILE A 38 -18.32 5.13 -0.04
N GLU A 39 -17.91 4.89 -1.28
CA GLU A 39 -18.54 3.91 -2.18
C GLU A 39 -17.49 3.01 -2.82
N PRO A 40 -17.85 1.80 -3.27
CA PRO A 40 -16.93 0.93 -4.00
C PRO A 40 -16.38 1.60 -5.26
N ALA A 41 -15.15 1.26 -5.62
CA ALA A 41 -14.60 1.68 -6.89
C ALA A 41 -15.37 1.08 -8.07
N ARG A 42 -15.44 1.83 -9.17
CA ARG A 42 -16.09 1.46 -10.43
C ARG A 42 -15.30 1.97 -11.63
N ILE A 43 -15.60 1.44 -12.80
CA ILE A 43 -15.09 2.01 -14.06
C ILE A 43 -15.78 3.36 -14.28
N ALA A 44 -14.96 4.39 -14.49
CA ALA A 44 -15.41 5.74 -14.79
C ALA A 44 -15.53 5.96 -16.31
N ALA A 45 -14.59 5.37 -17.05
CA ALA A 45 -14.54 5.42 -18.51
C ALA A 45 -13.81 4.20 -19.06
N TRP A 46 -14.28 3.72 -20.20
CA TRP A 46 -13.69 2.63 -20.97
C TRP A 46 -13.36 3.12 -22.38
N HIS A 47 -12.09 3.03 -22.74
CA HIS A 47 -11.54 3.49 -24.02
C HIS A 47 -10.79 2.38 -24.77
N ALA A 48 -10.82 1.15 -24.25
CA ALA A 48 -10.25 0.00 -24.94
C ALA A 48 -11.10 -0.37 -26.17
N PRO A 49 -10.49 -1.01 -27.19
CA PRO A 49 -11.23 -1.52 -28.35
C PRO A 49 -12.15 -2.70 -28.00
N GLU A 50 -11.82 -3.42 -26.93
CA GLU A 50 -12.64 -4.50 -26.39
C GLU A 50 -13.88 -3.93 -25.66
N PRO A 51 -15.00 -4.66 -25.57
CA PRO A 51 -16.17 -4.20 -24.84
C PRO A 51 -15.88 -3.92 -23.37
N GLU A 52 -16.55 -2.91 -22.80
CA GLU A 52 -16.53 -2.68 -21.35
C GLU A 52 -17.14 -3.90 -20.63
N PRO A 53 -16.48 -4.44 -19.59
CA PRO A 53 -17.01 -5.59 -18.87
C PRO A 53 -18.36 -5.28 -18.22
N THR A 54 -19.27 -6.25 -18.22
CA THR A 54 -20.55 -6.09 -17.50
C THR A 54 -20.34 -6.09 -15.99
N GLU A 55 -21.34 -5.66 -15.23
CA GLU A 55 -21.30 -5.72 -13.77
C GLU A 55 -21.03 -7.15 -13.26
N GLU A 56 -21.64 -8.17 -13.88
CA GLU A 56 -21.42 -9.57 -13.52
C GLU A 56 -19.98 -10.02 -13.79
N GLU A 57 -19.41 -9.61 -14.92
CA GLU A 57 -18.01 -9.87 -15.28
C GLU A 57 -17.06 -9.16 -14.32
N MET A 58 -17.37 -7.91 -13.96
CA MET A 58 -16.61 -7.14 -12.98
C MET A 58 -16.63 -7.81 -11.60
N GLN A 59 -17.79 -8.26 -11.13
CA GLN A 59 -17.88 -8.99 -9.87
C GLN A 59 -17.12 -10.33 -9.93
N ALA A 60 -17.18 -11.04 -11.07
CA ALA A 60 -16.42 -12.27 -11.25
C ALA A 60 -14.91 -12.02 -11.21
N LEU A 61 -14.46 -10.93 -11.83
CA LEU A 61 -13.07 -10.50 -11.86
C LEU A 61 -12.58 -10.11 -10.46
N VAL A 62 -13.39 -9.37 -9.68
CA VAL A 62 -13.09 -9.04 -8.27
C VAL A 62 -13.06 -10.30 -7.40
N ARG A 63 -13.99 -11.26 -7.59
CA ARG A 63 -13.93 -12.55 -6.89
C ARG A 63 -12.65 -13.33 -7.21
N LYS A 64 -12.22 -13.31 -8.47
CA LYS A 64 -11.06 -14.05 -8.97
C LYS A 64 -9.73 -13.43 -8.53
N HIS A 65 -9.63 -12.11 -8.49
CA HIS A 65 -8.35 -11.39 -8.31
C HIS A 65 -8.29 -10.51 -7.06
N GLY A 66 -9.41 -10.30 -6.35
CA GLY A 66 -9.50 -9.35 -5.24
C GLY A 66 -8.57 -9.67 -4.08
N ASP A 67 -8.40 -10.94 -3.72
CA ASP A 67 -7.49 -11.33 -2.62
C ASP A 67 -6.03 -11.04 -2.98
N ALA A 68 -5.65 -11.32 -4.23
CA ALA A 68 -4.34 -10.99 -4.75
C ALA A 68 -4.14 -9.47 -4.84
N ALA A 69 -5.19 -8.73 -5.20
CA ALA A 69 -5.18 -7.27 -5.25
C ALA A 69 -4.94 -6.68 -3.85
N ARG A 70 -5.72 -7.09 -2.84
CA ARG A 70 -5.55 -6.65 -1.45
C ARG A 70 -4.15 -6.92 -0.93
N THR A 71 -3.65 -8.13 -1.15
CA THR A 71 -2.29 -8.51 -0.75
C THR A 71 -1.23 -7.66 -1.45
N HIS A 72 -1.39 -7.44 -2.75
CA HIS A 72 -0.43 -6.64 -3.53
C HIS A 72 -0.38 -5.18 -3.07
N ILE A 73 -1.54 -4.56 -2.89
CA ILE A 73 -1.67 -3.17 -2.45
C ILE A 73 -1.16 -3.00 -1.02
N ALA A 74 -1.56 -3.88 -0.09
CA ALA A 74 -1.04 -3.85 1.27
C ALA A 74 0.50 -4.01 1.31
N ALA A 75 1.08 -4.89 0.49
CA ALA A 75 2.52 -5.06 0.43
C ALA A 75 3.25 -3.83 -0.16
N ARG A 76 2.63 -3.14 -1.12
CA ARG A 76 3.16 -1.89 -1.68
C ARG A 76 3.14 -0.80 -0.60
N ASP A 77 1.99 -0.59 0.03
CA ASP A 77 1.78 0.48 1.00
C ASP A 77 2.63 0.28 2.25
N ALA A 78 2.76 -0.98 2.71
CA ALA A 78 3.67 -1.33 3.80
C ALA A 78 5.14 -1.01 3.44
N ARG A 79 5.60 -1.21 2.20
CA ARG A 79 6.97 -0.84 1.81
C ARG A 79 7.17 0.68 1.80
N ILE A 80 6.17 1.43 1.34
CA ILE A 80 6.21 2.90 1.38
C ILE A 80 6.31 3.40 2.83
N GLU A 81 5.48 2.84 3.73
CA GLU A 81 5.53 3.19 5.15
C GLU A 81 6.85 2.77 5.81
N ARG A 82 7.40 1.61 5.44
CA ARG A 82 8.74 1.19 5.89
C ARG A 82 9.79 2.21 5.52
N ASP A 83 9.80 2.67 4.27
CA ASP A 83 10.80 3.61 3.77
C ASP A 83 10.66 4.99 4.46
N ARG A 84 9.42 5.42 4.75
CA ARG A 84 9.14 6.59 5.61
C ARG A 84 9.76 6.42 7.01
N ARG A 85 9.49 5.30 7.68
CA ARG A 85 10.03 5.00 9.03
C ARG A 85 11.55 4.84 9.04
N LEU A 86 12.13 4.30 7.97
CA LEU A 86 13.59 4.21 7.83
C LEU A 86 14.22 5.61 7.81
N THR A 87 13.60 6.57 7.12
CA THR A 87 14.04 7.97 7.11
C THR A 87 13.97 8.59 8.51
N GLU A 88 12.92 8.30 9.28
CA GLU A 88 12.79 8.73 10.67
C GLU A 88 13.87 8.08 11.58
N ALA A 89 14.13 6.79 11.38
CA ALA A 89 15.19 6.07 12.09
C ALA A 89 16.61 6.56 11.72
N ASP A 90 16.81 7.09 10.50
CA ASP A 90 18.03 7.79 10.09
C ASP A 90 18.22 9.05 10.94
N ALA A 91 17.18 9.87 11.07
CA ALA A 91 17.22 11.08 11.89
C ALA A 91 17.50 10.80 13.38
N LEU A 92 16.95 9.71 13.95
CA LEU A 92 17.23 9.32 15.33
C LEU A 92 18.70 9.00 15.58
N VAL A 93 19.35 8.29 14.65
CA VAL A 93 20.78 7.98 14.77
C VAL A 93 21.63 9.25 14.70
N TYR A 94 21.32 10.18 13.79
CA TYR A 94 22.06 11.44 13.70
C TYR A 94 21.89 12.27 14.98
N LYS A 95 20.67 12.37 15.51
CA LYS A 95 20.41 13.07 16.78
C LYS A 95 21.21 12.48 17.94
N ALA A 96 21.25 11.16 18.05
CA ALA A 96 22.02 10.48 19.10
C ALA A 96 23.53 10.67 18.91
N MET A 97 24.02 10.65 17.67
CA MET A 97 25.41 10.91 17.33
C MET A 97 25.84 12.33 17.73
N ASP A 98 25.03 13.34 17.39
CA ASP A 98 25.31 14.74 17.74
C ASP A 98 25.32 14.97 19.26
N ALA A 99 24.51 14.22 20.00
CA ALA A 99 24.47 14.23 21.45
C ALA A 99 25.58 13.41 22.13
N GLY A 100 26.36 12.63 21.37
CA GLY A 100 27.30 11.66 21.92
C GLY A 100 26.63 10.50 22.67
N ASP A 101 25.32 10.28 22.44
CA ASP A 101 24.54 9.21 23.08
C ASP A 101 24.76 7.88 22.34
N THR A 102 25.73 7.11 22.85
CA THR A 102 26.07 5.80 22.30
C THR A 102 24.94 4.78 22.39
N GLU A 103 24.10 4.88 23.43
CA GLU A 103 23.00 3.94 23.63
C GLU A 103 21.83 4.26 22.69
N GLY A 104 21.49 5.54 22.54
CA GLY A 104 20.52 6.01 21.54
C GLY A 104 20.90 5.62 20.11
N MET A 105 22.19 5.73 19.74
CA MET A 105 22.67 5.26 18.45
C MET A 105 22.46 3.76 18.26
N ARG A 106 22.76 2.95 19.29
CA ARG A 106 22.58 1.50 19.27
C ARG A 106 21.11 1.11 19.10
N LEU A 107 20.22 1.72 19.89
CA LEU A 107 18.77 1.46 19.86
C LEU A 107 18.15 1.87 18.53
N ALA A 108 18.49 3.05 18.01
CA ALA A 108 18.00 3.50 16.71
C ALA A 108 18.54 2.64 15.55
N GLY A 109 19.78 2.15 15.64
CA GLY A 109 20.32 1.16 14.71
C GLY A 109 19.56 -0.16 14.70
N GLN A 110 19.21 -0.68 15.89
CA GLN A 110 18.37 -1.88 16.03
C GLN A 110 16.96 -1.69 15.46
N TYR A 111 16.34 -0.56 15.75
CA TYR A 111 15.04 -0.20 15.18
C TYR A 111 15.07 -0.17 13.65
N ARG A 112 16.10 0.45 13.06
CA ARG A 112 16.29 0.49 11.61
C ARG A 112 16.43 -0.91 11.00
N GLN A 113 17.17 -1.80 11.65
CA GLN A 113 17.29 -3.18 11.18
C GLN A 113 15.95 -3.91 11.26
N ALA A 114 15.23 -3.79 12.38
CA ALA A 114 13.91 -4.39 12.53
C ALA A 114 12.92 -3.91 11.45
N LEU A 115 12.97 -2.63 11.04
CA LEU A 115 12.19 -2.11 9.93
C LEU A 115 12.52 -2.78 8.59
N ARG A 116 13.79 -3.07 8.32
CA ARG A 116 14.21 -3.77 7.09
C ARG A 116 13.68 -5.20 7.06
N ASP A 117 13.61 -5.85 8.21
CA ASP A 117 13.19 -7.24 8.35
C ASP A 117 11.66 -7.42 8.30
N VAL A 118 10.89 -6.32 8.30
CA VAL A 118 9.40 -6.34 8.28
C VAL A 118 8.82 -7.21 7.16
N THR A 119 9.41 -7.20 5.96
CA THR A 119 8.89 -7.98 4.82
C THR A 119 9.04 -9.49 4.99
N SER A 120 9.83 -9.93 5.96
CA SER A 120 10.05 -11.33 6.31
C SER A 120 9.27 -11.75 7.56
N LEU A 121 8.54 -10.84 8.20
CA LEU A 121 7.73 -11.16 9.38
C LEU A 121 6.52 -12.02 9.01
N PRO A 122 6.11 -12.94 9.91
CA PRO A 122 4.85 -13.64 9.76
C PRO A 122 3.68 -12.67 9.60
N GLY A 123 2.75 -13.00 8.70
CA GLY A 123 1.56 -12.21 8.43
C GLY A 123 1.77 -10.98 7.53
N PHE A 124 3.01 -10.65 7.15
CA PHE A 124 3.24 -9.63 6.11
C PHE A 124 2.53 -10.03 4.80
N PRO A 125 1.80 -9.10 4.13
CA PRO A 125 1.64 -7.69 4.44
C PRO A 125 0.36 -7.32 5.20
N LEU A 126 -0.52 -8.29 5.48
CA LEU A 126 -1.90 -8.02 5.91
C LEU A 126 -2.07 -7.95 7.42
N ASP A 127 -1.25 -8.70 8.17
CA ASP A 127 -1.39 -8.90 9.61
C ASP A 127 -0.01 -9.05 10.27
N PHE A 128 0.77 -7.98 10.21
CA PHE A 128 2.07 -7.90 10.89
C PHE A 128 2.11 -6.71 11.82
N THR A 129 2.99 -6.77 12.82
CA THR A 129 3.20 -5.66 13.75
C THR A 129 4.46 -4.89 13.37
N TRP A 130 4.34 -3.57 13.32
CA TRP A 130 5.49 -2.70 13.13
C TRP A 130 6.38 -2.69 14.37
N PRO A 131 7.72 -2.68 14.22
CA PRO A 131 8.60 -2.36 15.33
C PRO A 131 8.29 -0.95 15.85
N ASN A 132 8.45 -0.77 17.17
CA ASN A 132 8.29 0.53 17.82
C ASN A 132 9.61 1.32 17.73
N PRO A 133 9.55 2.64 17.51
CA PRO A 133 10.72 3.48 17.67
C PRO A 133 11.22 3.40 19.12
N PRO A 134 12.54 3.54 19.37
CA PRO A 134 13.03 3.66 20.73
C PRO A 134 12.46 4.94 21.37
N ASP A 135 12.19 4.88 22.68
CA ASP A 135 11.82 6.07 23.44
C ASP A 135 12.95 7.10 23.25
N ALA A 136 12.58 8.31 22.81
CA ALA A 136 13.54 9.40 22.72
C ALA A 136 13.96 9.76 24.14
N ALA A 137 15.19 9.38 24.52
CA ALA A 137 15.84 9.89 25.71
C ALA A 137 16.07 11.41 25.60
#